data_AF-A0A1V5HM83-F1
#
_entry.id   AF-A0A1V5HM83-F1
#
_cell.length_a   1.000
_cell.length_b   1.000
_cell.length_c   1.000
_cell.angle_alpha   90.00
_cell.angle_beta   90.00
_cell.angle_gamma   90.00
#
_symmetry.space_group_name_H-M   'P 1'
#
loop_
_entity.id
_entity.type
_entity.pdbx_description
1 polymer ?
#
loop_
_entity_poly.entity_id
_entity_poly.type
_entity_poly.pdbx_seq_one_letter_code
_entity_poly.pdbx_strand_id
1 'polypeptide(L)'
;MKDQLKIFLLRSWVIGMVVVVVHFMMGFQHLFIGLILGIINTFFVDLVILTITKGNQAHFSTGLKLFYRTVFNIAVAIIISLLIRLIDLQLLKKNIITMPIETFRFIAYYQIIYYGSFYLYKKIYNLIERKKNESHSNKS
;
A
#
# COMPACT_ATOMS: atom_id res chain seq x y z
N MET A 1 -10.16 -18.44 1.87
CA MET A 1 -8.98 -18.28 2.76
C MET A 1 -7.64 -18.40 2.01
N LYS A 2 -7.42 -19.46 1.22
CA LYS A 2 -6.14 -19.69 0.51
C LYS A 2 -5.71 -18.52 -0.37
N ASP A 3 -6.62 -17.92 -1.14
CA ASP A 3 -6.23 -16.83 -2.06
C ASP A 3 -5.98 -15.50 -1.37
N GLN A 4 -6.69 -15.21 -0.28
CA GLN A 4 -6.43 -14.02 0.55
C GLN A 4 -5.04 -14.09 1.19
N LEU A 5 -4.63 -15.28 1.66
CA LEU A 5 -3.29 -15.50 2.19
C LEU A 5 -2.21 -15.32 1.11
N LYS A 6 -2.43 -15.87 -0.09
CA LYS A 6 -1.52 -15.68 -1.24
C LYS A 6 -1.36 -14.21 -1.60
N ILE A 7 -2.47 -13.46 -1.66
CA ILE A 7 -2.46 -12.02 -1.96
C ILE A 7 -1.70 -11.24 -0.89
N PHE A 8 -1.94 -11.55 0.39
CA PHE A 8 -1.23 -10.93 1.50
C PHE A 8 0.29 -11.21 1.45
N LEU A 9 0.69 -12.46 1.21
CA LEU A 9 2.09 -12.85 1.10
C LEU A 9 2.76 -12.16 -0.10
N LEU A 10 2.11 -12.13 -1.26
CA LEU A 10 2.61 -11.46 -2.45
C LEU A 10 2.84 -9.97 -2.20
N ARG A 11 1.84 -9.26 -1.64
CA ARG A 11 1.95 -7.83 -1.35
C ARG A 11 3.07 -7.54 -0.36
N SER A 12 3.14 -8.31 0.72
CA SER A 12 4.16 -8.13 1.77
C SER A 12 5.56 -8.42 1.25
N TRP A 13 5.71 -9.44 0.41
CA TRP A 13 6.98 -9.78 -0.25
C TRP A 13 7.43 -8.67 -1.21
N VAL A 14 6.55 -8.18 -2.08
CA VAL A 14 6.87 -7.09 -3.02
C VAL A 14 7.29 -5.82 -2.28
N ILE A 15 6.56 -5.44 -1.22
CA ILE A 15 6.94 -4.29 -0.38
C ILE A 15 8.36 -4.48 0.18
N GLY A 16 8.64 -5.66 0.76
CA GLY A 16 9.96 -5.97 1.29
C GLY A 16 11.07 -5.87 0.25
N MET A 17 10.89 -6.52 -0.91
CA MET A 17 11.89 -6.53 -1.98
C MET A 17 12.19 -5.13 -2.53
N VAL A 18 11.15 -4.33 -2.77
CA VAL A 18 11.34 -2.97 -3.30
C VAL A 18 12.09 -2.09 -2.31
N VAL A 19 11.72 -2.16 -1.02
CA VAL A 19 12.41 -1.36 0.00
C VAL A 19 13.88 -1.77 0.11
N VAL A 20 14.19 -3.07 0.10
CA VAL A 20 15.58 -3.57 0.16
C VAL A 20 16.38 -3.08 -1.04
N VAL A 21 15.87 -3.26 -2.26
CA VAL A 21 16.58 -2.86 -3.49
C VAL A 21 16.85 -1.36 -3.50
N VAL A 22 15.84 -0.54 -3.17
CA VAL A 22 15.99 0.91 -3.22
C VAL A 22 16.83 1.45 -2.07
N HIS A 23 16.85 0.78 -0.91
CA HIS A 23 17.75 1.14 0.18
C HIS A 23 19.22 1.19 -0.29
N PHE A 24 19.64 0.28 -1.17
CA PHE A 24 21.01 0.28 -1.70
C PHE A 24 21.32 1.38 -2.73
N MET A 25 20.33 2.17 -3.19
CA MET A 25 20.52 3.14 -4.28
C MET A 25 20.89 4.59 -3.85
N MET A 26 20.97 4.89 -2.55
CA MET A 26 21.35 6.19 -1.91
C MET A 26 20.65 7.51 -2.39
N GLY A 27 20.58 8.49 -1.48
CA GLY A 27 20.18 9.90 -1.75
C GLY A 27 18.67 10.20 -1.72
N PHE A 28 17.86 9.53 -2.54
CA PHE A 28 16.42 9.81 -2.71
C PHE A 28 15.53 8.59 -2.44
N GLN A 29 16.01 7.68 -1.59
CA GLN A 29 15.44 6.36 -1.35
C GLN A 29 13.91 6.39 -1.14
N HIS A 30 13.37 7.34 -0.39
CA HIS A 30 11.95 7.36 -0.02
C HIS A 30 11.02 7.71 -1.19
N LEU A 31 11.44 8.64 -2.04
CA LEU A 31 10.70 9.01 -3.25
C LEU A 31 10.76 7.87 -4.26
N PHE A 32 11.95 7.27 -4.44
CA PHE A 32 12.14 6.14 -5.33
C PHE A 32 11.43 4.86 -4.86
N ILE A 33 11.39 4.59 -3.54
CA ILE A 33 10.58 3.52 -2.97
C ILE A 33 9.12 3.74 -3.37
N GLY A 34 8.59 4.94 -3.16
CA GLY A 34 7.21 5.26 -3.52
C GLY A 34 6.92 5.09 -5.01
N LEU A 35 7.81 5.60 -5.87
CA LEU A 35 7.69 5.51 -7.32
C LEU A 35 7.73 4.05 -7.81
N ILE A 36 8.78 3.31 -7.45
CA ILE A 36 9.00 1.93 -7.91
C ILE A 36 7.90 1.01 -7.36
N LEU A 37 7.54 1.19 -6.09
CA LEU A 37 6.47 0.39 -5.49
C LEU A 37 5.11 0.69 -6.14
N GLY A 38 4.81 1.94 -6.48
CA GLY A 38 3.58 2.30 -7.18
C GLY A 38 3.49 1.69 -8.60
N ILE A 39 4.61 1.69 -9.33
CA ILE A 39 4.71 1.05 -10.66
C ILE A 39 4.55 -0.46 -10.53
N ILE A 40 5.34 -1.12 -9.68
CA ILE A 40 5.29 -2.58 -9.48
C ILE A 40 3.90 -3.00 -8.97
N ASN A 41 3.29 -2.21 -8.09
CA ASN A 41 1.95 -2.53 -7.60
C ASN A 41 0.93 -2.54 -8.75
N THR A 42 1.06 -1.63 -9.71
CA THR A 42 0.10 -1.51 -10.82
C THR A 42 0.33 -2.54 -11.91
N PHE A 43 1.58 -2.76 -12.33
CA PHE A 43 1.89 -3.62 -13.48
C PHE A 43 2.13 -5.09 -13.11
N PHE A 44 2.53 -5.37 -11.86
CA PHE A 44 2.83 -6.72 -11.43
C PHE A 44 1.84 -7.23 -10.38
N VAL A 45 1.74 -6.56 -9.22
CA VAL A 45 0.91 -7.03 -8.11
C VAL A 45 -0.56 -7.08 -8.51
N ASP A 46 -1.08 -5.99 -9.08
CA ASP A 46 -2.49 -5.92 -9.50
C ASP A 46 -2.82 -6.95 -10.57
N LEU A 47 -1.89 -7.21 -11.50
CA LEU A 47 -2.06 -8.22 -12.55
C LEU A 47 -2.09 -9.63 -11.96
N VAL A 48 -1.14 -9.97 -11.09
CA VAL A 48 -1.08 -11.27 -10.43
C VAL A 48 -2.30 -11.50 -9.53
N ILE A 49 -2.74 -10.49 -8.78
CA ILE A 49 -3.97 -10.57 -7.98
C ILE A 49 -5.19 -10.79 -8.87
N LEU A 50 -5.28 -10.08 -10.00
CA LEU A 50 -6.39 -10.25 -10.95
C LEU A 50 -6.43 -11.70 -11.46
N THR A 51 -5.29 -12.28 -11.82
CA THR A 51 -5.18 -13.68 -12.24
C THR A 51 -5.55 -14.65 -11.13
N ILE A 52 -5.08 -14.43 -9.89
CA ILE A 52 -5.43 -15.28 -8.74
C ILE A 52 -6.94 -15.24 -8.45
N THR A 53 -7.56 -14.07 -8.58
CA THR A 53 -8.98 -13.88 -8.20
C THR A 53 -9.97 -14.22 -9.30
N LYS A 54 -9.61 -14.01 -10.58
CA LYS A 54 -10.53 -14.15 -11.71
C LYS A 54 -10.14 -15.23 -12.72
N GLY A 55 -8.94 -15.81 -12.62
CA GLY A 55 -8.44 -16.80 -13.56
C GLY A 55 -8.55 -16.32 -15.01
N ASN A 56 -9.23 -17.10 -15.86
CA ASN A 56 -9.41 -16.80 -17.28
C ASN A 56 -10.29 -15.57 -17.58
N GLN A 57 -11.01 -15.03 -16.59
CA GLN A 57 -11.82 -13.80 -16.74
C GLN A 57 -11.02 -12.52 -16.41
N ALA A 58 -9.71 -12.64 -16.23
CA ALA A 58 -8.80 -11.55 -15.91
C ALA A 58 -8.67 -10.57 -17.10
N HIS A 59 -9.40 -9.46 -17.07
CA HIS A 59 -9.16 -8.32 -17.96
C HIS A 59 -8.41 -7.20 -17.24
N PHE A 60 -7.21 -6.88 -17.74
CA PHE A 60 -6.42 -5.76 -17.25
C PHE A 60 -6.97 -4.44 -17.80
N SER A 61 -6.98 -3.40 -16.97
CA SER A 61 -7.40 -2.06 -17.40
C SER A 61 -6.38 -1.48 -18.38
N THR A 62 -6.85 -0.83 -19.44
CA THR A 62 -6.01 -0.17 -20.46
C THR A 62 -6.27 1.34 -20.51
N GLY A 63 -5.36 2.07 -21.17
CA GLY A 63 -5.51 3.52 -21.44
C GLY A 63 -5.53 4.39 -20.19
N LEU A 64 -6.42 5.39 -20.17
CA LEU A 64 -6.52 6.38 -19.09
C LEU A 64 -6.82 5.76 -17.71
N LYS A 65 -7.63 4.71 -17.66
CA LYS A 65 -7.97 4.03 -16.39
C LYS A 65 -6.74 3.40 -15.75
N LEU A 66 -5.84 2.84 -16.55
CA LEU A 66 -4.56 2.33 -16.07
C LEU A 66 -3.67 3.46 -15.57
N PHE A 67 -3.57 4.55 -16.34
CA PHE A 67 -2.77 5.72 -15.96
C PHE A 67 -3.18 6.30 -14.59
N TYR A 68 -4.47 6.58 -14.38
CA TYR A 68 -4.97 7.09 -13.11
C TYR A 68 -4.73 6.13 -11.95
N ARG A 69 -4.87 4.82 -12.19
CA ARG A 69 -4.57 3.79 -11.18
C ARG A 69 -3.08 3.78 -10.82
N THR A 70 -2.20 3.89 -11.82
CA THR A 70 -0.75 3.99 -11.60
C THR A 70 -0.40 5.22 -10.79
N VAL A 71 -0.90 6.40 -11.19
CA VAL A 71 -0.66 7.67 -10.48
C VAL A 71 -1.18 7.58 -9.04
N PHE A 72 -2.36 7.03 -8.83
CA PHE A 72 -2.91 6.83 -7.50
C PHE A 72 -2.03 5.91 -6.65
N ASN A 73 -1.61 4.76 -7.18
CA ASN A 73 -0.72 3.83 -6.49
C ASN A 73 0.62 4.46 -6.13
N ILE A 74 1.22 5.24 -7.04
CA ILE A 74 2.45 6.00 -6.80
C ILE A 74 2.23 7.03 -5.69
N ALA A 75 1.16 7.83 -5.77
CA ALA A 75 0.88 8.87 -4.79
C ALA A 75 0.71 8.26 -3.38
N VAL A 76 -0.08 7.20 -3.26
CA VAL A 76 -0.26 6.47 -1.99
C VAL A 76 1.08 5.97 -1.46
N ALA A 77 1.91 5.35 -2.30
CA ALA A 77 3.19 4.80 -1.88
C ALA A 77 4.18 5.89 -1.44
N ILE A 78 4.23 7.03 -2.15
CA ILE A 78 5.04 8.19 -1.76
C ILE A 78 4.55 8.77 -0.42
N ILE A 79 3.25 8.94 -0.24
CA ILE A 79 2.67 9.47 1.00
C ILE A 79 3.06 8.59 2.18
N ILE A 80 2.90 7.27 2.07
CA ILE A 80 3.31 6.33 3.14
C ILE A 80 4.81 6.46 3.42
N SER A 81 5.65 6.49 2.39
CA SER A 81 7.10 6.63 2.55
C SER A 81 7.49 7.95 3.25
N LEU A 82 6.81 9.05 2.94
CA LEU A 82 7.05 10.35 3.58
C LEU A 82 6.55 10.37 5.04
N LEU A 83 5.42 9.72 5.33
CA LEU A 83 4.92 9.57 6.70
C LEU A 83 5.92 8.80 7.56
N ILE A 84 6.47 7.70 7.05
CA ILE A 84 7.51 6.93 7.75
C ILE A 84 8.74 7.80 8.01
N ARG A 85 9.19 8.58 7.01
CA ARG A 85 10.31 9.50 7.18
C ARG A 85 10.04 10.53 8.27
N LEU A 86 8.83 11.07 8.34
CA LEU A 86 8.43 12.01 9.39
C LEU A 86 8.48 11.37 10.77
N ILE A 87 7.99 10.13 10.91
CA ILE A 87 8.04 9.36 12.16
C ILE A 87 9.49 9.12 12.58
N ASP A 88 10.34 8.62 11.68
CA ASP A 88 11.76 8.38 11.95
C ASP A 88 12.48 9.67 12.39
N LEU A 89 12.20 10.81 11.74
CA LEU A 89 12.76 12.11 12.15
C LEU A 89 12.33 12.53 13.56
N GLN A 90 11.08 12.27 13.94
CA GLN A 90 10.60 12.57 15.30
C GLN A 90 11.24 11.65 16.35
N LEU A 91 11.41 10.36 16.03
CA LEU A 91 12.06 9.39 16.92
C LEU A 91 13.54 9.71 17.13
N LEU A 92 14.24 10.12 16.05
CA LEU A 92 15.64 10.53 16.11
C LEU A 92 15.81 11.80 16.95
N LYS A 93 14.95 12.81 16.76
CA LYS A 93 14.96 14.03 17.58
C LYS A 93 14.74 13.76 19.07
N LYS A 94 14.04 12.68 19.42
CA LYS A 94 13.79 12.27 20.81
C LYS A 94 14.86 11.31 21.35
N ASN A 95 15.91 11.00 20.60
CA ASN A 95 16.94 10.02 20.95
C ASN A 95 16.39 8.63 21.30
N ILE A 96 15.20 8.26 20.78
CA ILE A 96 14.62 6.92 20.98
C ILE A 96 15.34 5.90 20.10
N ILE A 97 15.80 6.34 18.93
CA ILE A 97 16.54 5.55 17.95
C ILE A 97 17.88 6.23 17.66
N THR A 98 18.91 5.41 17.47
CA THR A 98 20.29 5.88 17.23
C THR A 98 20.65 5.94 15.76
N MET A 99 19.96 5.17 14.90
CA MET A 99 20.23 5.11 13.46
C MET A 99 19.07 5.66 12.63
N PRO A 100 19.33 6.63 11.74
CA PRO A 100 18.34 7.06 10.77
C PRO A 100 18.09 5.93 9.75
N ILE A 101 16.82 5.60 9.52
CA ILE A 101 16.36 4.75 8.42
C ILE A 101 17.00 3.36 8.43
N GLU A 102 16.43 2.49 9.25
CA GLU A 102 16.74 1.06 9.24
C GLU A 102 15.77 0.34 8.30
N THR A 103 16.28 -0.45 7.35
CA THR A 103 15.50 -1.13 6.31
C THR A 103 14.36 -1.96 6.88
N PHE A 104 14.61 -2.75 7.92
CA PHE A 104 13.58 -3.60 8.54
C PHE A 104 12.48 -2.79 9.23
N ARG A 105 12.86 -1.73 9.95
CA ARG A 105 11.91 -0.81 10.57
C ARG A 105 11.04 -0.12 9.53
N PHE A 106 11.63 0.32 8.42
CA PHE A 106 10.89 0.91 7.30
C PHE A 106 9.88 -0.07 6.72
N ILE A 107 10.28 -1.32 6.46
CA ILE A 107 9.39 -2.37 5.95
C ILE A 107 8.23 -2.61 6.93
N ALA A 108 8.53 -2.73 8.22
CA ALA A 108 7.52 -2.96 9.25
C ALA A 108 6.51 -1.80 9.32
N TYR A 109 6.98 -0.55 9.37
CA TYR A 109 6.11 0.63 9.39
C TYR A 109 5.29 0.75 8.11
N TYR A 110 5.87 0.48 6.95
CA TYR A 110 5.14 0.50 5.69
C TYR A 110 3.99 -0.51 5.69
N GLN A 111 4.26 -1.75 6.10
CA GLN A 111 3.22 -2.78 6.18
C GLN A 111 2.12 -2.41 7.19
N ILE A 112 2.49 -1.90 8.37
CA ILE A 112 1.53 -1.47 9.40
C ILE A 112 0.64 -0.34 8.86
N ILE A 113 1.22 0.69 8.25
CA ILE A 113 0.46 1.82 7.72
C ILE A 113 -0.43 1.38 6.55
N TYR A 114 0.11 0.58 5.62
CA TYR A 114 -0.61 0.12 4.44
C TYR A 114 -1.82 -0.75 4.81
N TYR A 115 -1.60 -1.81 5.59
CA TYR A 115 -2.69 -2.71 6.00
C TYR A 115 -3.63 -2.06 7.02
N GLY A 116 -3.09 -1.25 7.94
CA GLY A 116 -3.89 -0.49 8.91
C GLY A 116 -4.83 0.50 8.23
N SER A 117 -4.34 1.25 7.24
CA SER A 117 -5.16 2.18 6.45
C SER A 117 -6.25 1.44 5.66
N PHE A 118 -5.91 0.30 5.07
CA PHE A 118 -6.89 -0.54 4.36
C PHE A 118 -7.98 -1.08 5.28
N TYR A 119 -7.62 -1.55 6.47
CA TYR A 119 -8.57 -2.02 7.48
C TYR A 119 -9.51 -0.89 7.94
N LEU A 120 -8.96 0.29 8.24
CA LEU A 120 -9.74 1.47 8.64
C LEU A 120 -10.70 1.90 7.52
N TYR A 121 -10.22 1.96 6.27
CA TYR A 121 -11.05 2.25 5.11
C TYR A 121 -12.24 1.30 5.00
N LYS A 122 -12.00 -0.01 5.09
CA LYS A 122 -13.07 -1.03 5.02
C LYS A 122 -14.07 -0.87 6.16
N LYS A 123 -13.59 -0.61 7.38
CA LYS A 123 -14.45 -0.40 8.55
C LYS A 123 -15.34 0.83 8.37
N ILE A 124 -14.77 1.95 7.90
CA ILE A 124 -15.50 3.19 7.63
C ILE A 124 -16.54 2.98 6.52
N TYR A 125 -16.16 2.34 5.42
CA TYR A 125 -17.07 2.04 4.31
C TYR A 125 -18.29 1.23 4.79
N ASN A 126 -18.06 0.16 5.56
CA ASN A 126 -19.13 -0.67 6.11
C ASN A 126 -20.06 0.12 7.05
N LEU A 127 -19.53 1.07 7.84
CA LEU A 127 -20.33 1.92 8.72
C LEU A 127 -21.22 2.87 7.93
N ILE A 128 -20.71 3.44 6.84
CA ILE A 128 -21.47 4.33 5.95
C ILE A 128 -22.60 3.56 5.26
N GLU A 129 -22.31 2.35 4.77
CA GLU A 129 -23.29 1.50 4.09
C GLU A 129 -24.43 1.06 5.03
N ARG A 130 -24.09 0.69 6.27
CA ARG A 130 -25.10 0.38 7.32
C ARG A 130 -26.03 1.56 7.57
N LYS A 131 -25.48 2.76 7.79
CA LYS A 131 -26.29 3.98 7.98
C LYS A 131 -27.20 4.29 6.80
N LYS A 132 -26.71 4.08 5.57
CA LYS A 132 -27.52 4.29 4.36
C LYS A 132 -28.72 3.33 4.30
N ASN A 133 -28.51 2.06 4.62
CA ASN A 133 -29.56 1.04 4.60
C ASN A 133 -30.61 1.26 5.72
N GLU A 134 -30.18 1.65 6.92
CA GLU A 134 -31.08 2.05 8.02
C GLU A 134 -31.94 3.27 7.65
N SER A 135 -31.36 4.27 6.97
CA SER A 135 -32.08 5.46 6.52
C SER A 135 -33.11 5.20 5.41
N HIS A 136 -32.91 4.15 4.61
CA HIS A 136 -33.88 3.73 3.60
C HIS A 136 -34.99 2.86 4.19
N SER A 137 -34.71 2.07 5.23
CA SER A 137 -35.71 1.26 5.94
C SER A 137 -36.73 2.11 6.73
N ASN A 138 -36.34 3.28 7.24
CA ASN A 138 -37.23 4.18 7.98
C ASN A 138 -38.09 5.11 7.09
N LYS A 139 -37.92 5.04 5.77
CA LYS A 139 -38.73 5.78 4.79
C LYS A 139 -39.73 4.89 4.03
N SER A 140 -39.70 3.58 4.31
CA SER A 140 -40.68 2.58 3.88
C SER A 140 -41.74 2.40 4.96
#